data_AF-A0A7V0XZR3-F1
#
_entry.id   AF-A0A7V0XZR3-F1
#
_cell.length_a   1.000
_cell.length_b   1.000
_cell.length_c   1.000
_cell.angle_alpha   90.00
_cell.angle_beta   90.00
_cell.angle_gamma   90.00
#
_symmetry.space_group_name_H-M   'P 1'
#
loop_
_entity.id
_entity.type
_entity.pdbx_description
1 polymer ?
#
loop_
_entity_poly.entity_id
_entity_poly.type
_entity_poly.pdbx_seq_one_letter_code
_entity_poly.pdbx_strand_id
1 'polypeptide(L)' 'MRYIGYVRSEGKIVALIFFRGIAFAVEKGEFLEEQIKVEEVTVEEIVLTLGGFQPLKFAIEGEAP' A
#
# COMPACT_ATOMS: atom_id res chain seq x y z
N MET A 1 3.33 2.34 -9.13
CA MET A 1 3.34 1.69 -7.81
C MET A 1 2.68 0.34 -8.00
N ARG A 2 3.19 -0.71 -7.36
CA ARG A 2 2.63 -2.07 -7.43
C ARG A 2 2.39 -2.57 -6.01
N TYR A 3 1.21 -3.09 -5.71
CA TYR A 3 0.92 -3.76 -4.45
C TYR A 3 1.28 -5.23 -4.61
N ILE A 4 2.35 -5.71 -3.97
CA ILE A 4 2.96 -7.00 -4.30
C ILE A 4 2.77 -8.08 -3.23
N GLY A 5 2.08 -7.75 -2.14
CA GLY A 5 1.84 -8.69 -1.06
C GLY A 5 1.52 -8.00 0.25
N TYR A 6 1.21 -8.77 1.29
CA TYR A 6 0.99 -8.23 2.63
C TYR A 6 1.43 -9.23 3.70
N VAL A 7 1.68 -8.70 4.89
CA VAL A 7 1.81 -9.49 6.11
C VAL A 7 0.64 -9.14 7.01
N ARG A 8 -0.08 -10.14 7.50
CA ARG A 8 -1.20 -9.98 8.44
C ARG A 8 -0.87 -10.63 9.78
N SER A 9 -1.01 -9.87 10.86
CA SER A 9 -0.87 -10.38 12.23
C SER A 9 -1.83 -9.63 13.17
N GLU A 10 -2.57 -10.37 14.00
CA GLU A 10 -3.41 -9.79 15.08
C GLU A 10 -4.33 -8.62 14.64
N GLY A 11 -4.89 -8.71 13.43
CA GLY A 11 -5.79 -7.67 12.89
C GLY A 11 -5.08 -6.45 12.28
N LYS A 12 -3.74 -6.43 12.28
CA LYS A 12 -2.93 -5.47 11.53
C LYS A 12 -2.55 -6.06 10.17
N ILE A 13 -2.47 -5.18 9.18
CA ILE A 13 -2.00 -5.51 7.84
C ILE A 13 -0.88 -4.53 7.48
N VAL A 14 0.27 -5.09 7.11
CA VAL A 14 1.40 -4.35 6.54
C VAL A 14 1.42 -4.67 5.05
N ALA A 15 1.29 -3.64 4.20
CA ALA A 15 1.39 -3.80 2.76
C ALA A 15 2.85 -3.84 2.31
N LEU A 16 3.18 -4.74 1.41
CA LEU A 16 4.43 -4.75 0.65
C LEU A 16 4.16 -4.14 -0.71
N ILE A 17 4.86 -3.05 -1.02
CA ILE A 17 4.70 -2.34 -2.29
C ILE A 17 6.02 -2.17 -3.01
N PHE A 18 5.98 -2.17 -4.34
CA PHE A 18 7.10 -1.84 -5.18
C PHE A 18 6.90 -0.46 -5.80
N PHE A 19 7.82 0.46 -5.48
CA PHE A 19 7.78 1.84 -5.94
C PHE A 19 9.17 2.30 -6.37
N ARG A 20 9.29 2.85 -7.59
CA ARG A 20 10.54 3.35 -8.16
C ARG A 20 11.75 2.38 -8.06
N GLY A 21 11.50 1.08 -8.22
CA GLY A 21 12.56 0.07 -8.17
C GLY A 21 12.91 -0.43 -6.76
N ILE A 22 12.23 0.07 -5.72
CA ILE A 22 12.48 -0.26 -4.32
C ILE A 22 11.22 -0.88 -3.72
N ALA A 23 11.40 -1.90 -2.87
CA ALA A 23 10.32 -2.50 -2.10
C ALA A 23 10.20 -1.79 -0.75
N PHE A 24 8.97 -1.43 -0.37
CA PHE A 24 8.63 -0.80 0.91
C PHE A 24 7.60 -1.66 1.65
N ALA A 25 7.71 -1.70 2.97
CA ALA A 25 6.67 -2.20 3.86
C ALA A 25 5.99 -1.01 4.51
N VAL A 26 4.65 -0.92 4.40
CA VAL A 26 3.89 0.23 4.88
C VAL A 26 2.58 -0.12 5.57
N GLU A 27 2.19 0.71 6.52
CA GLU A 27 0.94 0.61 7.27
C GLU A 27 -0.03 1.77 6.98
N LYS A 28 -1.30 1.59 7.34
CA LYS A 28 -2.29 2.66 7.28
C LYS A 28 -1.83 3.88 8.09
N GLY A 29 -1.86 5.05 7.46
CA GLY A 29 -1.48 6.34 8.04
C GLY A 29 -0.02 6.71 7.83
N GLU A 30 0.82 5.79 7.35
CA GLU A 30 2.22 6.10 7.05
C GLU A 30 2.37 6.92 5.76
N PHE A 31 3.52 7.58 5.64
CA PHE A 31 3.90 8.33 4.47
C PHE A 31 5.05 7.65 3.73
N LEU A 32 4.84 7.36 2.45
CA LEU A 32 5.87 7.02 1.46
C LEU A 32 6.43 8.30 0.84
N GLU A 33 7.71 8.57 1.07
CA GLU A 33 8.27 9.89 0.74
C GLU A 33 7.43 11.03 1.42
N GLU A 34 7.84 12.28 1.32
CA GLU A 34 7.17 13.37 2.08
C GLU A 34 5.73 13.68 1.60
N GLN A 35 5.23 13.02 0.55
CA GLN A 35 4.00 13.44 -0.14
C GLN A 35 2.99 12.32 -0.42
N ILE A 36 3.31 11.04 -0.18
CA ILE A 36 2.37 9.94 -0.48
C ILE A 36 1.88 9.33 0.82
N LYS A 37 0.60 9.47 1.13
CA LYS A 37 -0.01 8.91 2.34
C LYS A 37 -0.71 7.60 2.05
N VAL A 38 -0.55 6.61 2.93
CA VAL A 38 -1.32 5.37 2.93
C VAL A 38 -2.63 5.61 3.67
N GLU A 39 -3.75 5.61 2.96
CA GLU A 39 -5.07 5.83 3.56
C GLU A 39 -5.69 4.54 4.09
N GLU A 40 -5.54 3.46 3.35
CA GLU A 40 -6.14 2.17 3.68
C GLU A 40 -5.33 1.02 3.10
N VAL A 41 -5.29 -0.09 3.83
CA VAL A 41 -4.67 -1.34 3.41
C VAL A 41 -5.65 -2.46 3.70
N THR A 42 -5.99 -3.23 2.67
CA THR A 42 -6.73 -4.48 2.76
C THR A 42 -5.94 -5.61 2.09
N VAL A 43 -6.40 -6.85 2.21
CA VAL A 43 -5.76 -7.98 1.53
C VAL A 43 -5.93 -7.95 0.01
N GLU A 44 -6.89 -7.17 -0.50
CA GLU A 44 -7.24 -7.09 -1.93
C GLU A 44 -6.68 -5.82 -2.58
N GLU A 45 -6.68 -4.71 -1.84
CA GLU A 45 -6.27 -3.40 -2.36
C GLU A 45 -5.53 -2.55 -1.32
N ILE A 46 -4.74 -1.62 -1.82
CA ILE A 46 -4.17 -0.51 -1.07
C ILE A 46 -4.65 0.82 -1.66
N VAL A 47 -4.97 1.78 -0.77
CA VAL A 47 -5.42 3.12 -1.14
C VAL A 47 -4.37 4.13 -0.70
N LEU A 48 -3.90 4.94 -1.64
CA LEU A 48 -2.90 5.99 -1.41
C LEU A 48 -3.43 7.36 -1.83
N THR A 49 -2.97 8.40 -1.13
CA THR A 49 -3.17 9.80 -1.53
C THR A 49 -1.83 10.42 -1.90
N LEU A 50 -1.72 10.99 -3.11
CA LEU A 50 -0.55 11.79 -3.51
C LEU A 50 -0.83 13.26 -3.23
N GLY A 51 0.03 13.94 -2.45
CA GLY A 51 0.01 15.39 -2.25
C GLY A 51 -1.32 15.95 -1.72
N GLY A 52 -2.13 15.14 -1.03
CA GLY A 52 -3.48 15.54 -0.59
C GLY A 52 -4.54 15.61 -1.69
N PHE A 53 -4.26 15.09 -2.89
CA PHE A 53 -5.20 15.03 -4.01
C PHE A 53 -6.12 13.79 -3.95
N GLN A 54 -6.73 13.39 -5.07
CA GLN A 54 -7.65 12.25 -5.14
C GLN A 54 -6.99 10.92 -4.72
N PRO A 55 -7.71 10.05 -3.97
CA PRO A 55 -7.23 8.72 -3.62
C PRO A 55 -7.04 7.86 -4.88
N LEU A 56 -5.93 7.13 -4.91
CA LEU A 56 -5.63 6.11 -5.91
C LEU A 56 -5.70 4.73 -5.29
N LYS A 57 -6.37 3.80 -5.98
CA LYS A 57 -6.53 2.41 -5.57
C LYS A 57 -5.64 1.51 -6.41
N PHE A 58 -4.96 0.58 -5.75
CA PHE A 58 -4.12 -0.43 -6.40
C PHE A 58 -4.50 -1.80 -5.86
N ALA A 59 -4.94 -2.69 -6.74
CA ALA A 59 -5.19 -4.08 -6.42
C ALA A 59 -3.87 -4.85 -6.21
N ILE A 60 -3.90 -5.90 -5.40
CA ILE A 60 -2.76 -6.80 -5.23
C ILE A 60 -2.38 -7.46 -6.56
N GLU A 61 -1.09 -7.45 -6.88
CA GLU A 61 -0.51 -8.10 -8.03
C GLU A 61 0.04 -9.47 -7.65
N GLY A 62 -0.28 -10.48 -8.44
CA GLY A 62 0.04 -11.88 -8.17
C GLY A 62 -1.18 -12.76 -8.43
N GLU A 63 -1.02 -14.08 -8.29
CA GLU A 63 -2.19 -14.96 -8.32
C GLU A 63 -3.08 -14.63 -7.11
N ALA A 64 -4.29 -14.15 -7.41
CA ALA A 64 -5.38 -14.20 -6.45
C ALA A 64 -5.48 -15.65 -5.94
N PRO A 65 -5.74 -15.85 -4.64
CA PRO A 65 -5.90 -17.19 -4.07
C PRO A 65 -6.92 -18.05 -4.81
#